data_AF-A0A630PQ81-F1
#
_entry.id   AF-A0A630PQ81-F1
#
_cell.length_a   1.000
_cell.length_b   1.000
_cell.length_c   1.000
_cell.angle_alpha   90.00
_cell.angle_beta   90.00
_cell.angle_gamma   90.00
#
_symmetry.space_group_name_H-M   'P 1'
#
loop_
_entity.id
_entity.type
_entity.pdbx_description
1 polymer ?
#
loop_
_entity_poly.entity_id
_entity_poly.type
_entity_poly.pdbx_seq_one_letter_code
_entity_poly.pdbx_strand_id
1 'polypeptide(L)'
;MKKGIVLGLILLLSFVLYGCGEPELDISKDPGKGYYLQYKGTTSDEAKITLKNESGETKKLDVEKNSFTALVPRLTSKAIYTVIAKDKDKETETKLVVPKQKKLVSYEDLKGQFNYIYETEDKLSISLPDSINSNEEITPGFKIMSDGNNVMSILLTYSSEDNIGITDYNDFTYSIAAIMMSLD
;
A
#
# COMPACT_ATOMS: atom_id res chain seq x y z
N MET A 1 -59.82 -6.56 31.20
CA MET A 1 -58.82 -7.55 30.74
C MET A 1 -58.10 -7.04 29.51
N LYS A 2 -56.78 -6.86 29.63
CA LYS A 2 -55.71 -7.09 28.65
C LYS A 2 -55.83 -6.48 27.23
N LYS A 3 -55.71 -5.14 27.12
CA LYS A 3 -55.17 -4.47 25.91
C LYS A 3 -53.65 -4.21 25.99
N GLY A 4 -53.00 -4.64 27.07
CA GLY A 4 -51.57 -4.40 27.34
C GLY A 4 -50.62 -5.52 26.93
N ILE A 5 -51.06 -6.57 26.24
CA ILE A 5 -50.20 -7.74 25.93
C ILE A 5 -49.76 -7.76 24.44
N VAL A 6 -50.40 -7.00 23.55
CA VAL A 6 -50.12 -7.10 22.11
C VAL A 6 -48.97 -6.18 21.66
N LEU A 7 -48.69 -5.07 22.37
CA LEU A 7 -47.56 -4.19 22.03
C LEU A 7 -46.19 -4.69 22.53
N GLY A 8 -46.17 -5.59 23.52
CA GLY A 8 -44.91 -6.15 24.05
C GLY A 8 -44.25 -7.18 23.13
N LEU A 9 -45.01 -7.79 22.22
CA LEU A 9 -44.50 -8.82 21.30
C LEU A 9 -44.01 -8.27 19.95
N ILE A 10 -44.38 -7.05 19.57
CA ILE A 10 -43.93 -6.44 18.31
C ILE A 10 -42.59 -5.71 18.49
N LEU A 11 -42.30 -5.20 19.69
CA LEU A 11 -41.01 -4.57 20.01
C LEU A 11 -39.88 -5.57 20.31
N LEU A 12 -40.21 -6.83 20.60
CA LEU A 12 -39.24 -7.92 20.82
C LEU A 12 -38.81 -8.64 19.54
N LEU A 13 -39.47 -8.35 18.40
CA LEU A 13 -39.13 -8.92 17.09
C LEU A 13 -38.22 -8.02 16.23
N SER A 14 -38.05 -6.76 16.61
CA SER A 14 -37.12 -5.83 15.94
C SER A 14 -35.66 -5.93 16.42
N PHE A 15 -35.36 -6.76 17.44
CA PHE A 15 -34.00 -7.00 17.92
C PHE A 15 -33.34 -8.29 17.37
N VAL A 16 -34.00 -9.02 16.46
CA VAL A 16 -33.49 -10.29 15.90
C VAL A 16 -33.06 -10.16 14.41
N LEU A 17 -32.89 -8.94 13.89
CA LEU A 17 -32.45 -8.73 12.49
C LEU A 17 -31.10 -7.99 12.33
N TYR A 18 -30.39 -7.68 13.43
CA TYR A 18 -29.04 -7.09 13.37
C TYR A 18 -27.90 -8.07 13.71
N GLY A 19 -28.19 -9.37 13.85
CA GLY A 19 -27.21 -10.33 14.30
C GLY A 19 -27.32 -11.66 13.58
N CYS A 20 -26.96 -11.70 12.30
CA CYS A 20 -26.56 -12.97 11.68
C CYS A 20 -25.66 -12.72 10.47
N GLY A 21 -24.34 -12.75 10.68
CA GLY A 21 -23.36 -13.27 9.72
C GLY A 21 -22.70 -12.32 8.71
N GLU A 22 -22.80 -11.00 8.84
CA GLU A 22 -21.87 -10.12 8.11
C GLU A 22 -20.45 -10.35 8.64
N PRO A 23 -19.42 -10.45 7.77
CA PRO A 23 -18.06 -10.61 8.23
C PRO A 23 -17.63 -9.37 9.01
N GLU A 24 -17.01 -9.56 10.17
CA GLU A 24 -16.31 -8.50 10.89
C GLU A 24 -15.21 -7.93 10.01
N LEU A 25 -15.02 -6.61 10.07
CA LEU A 25 -13.96 -5.92 9.33
C LEU A 25 -13.51 -4.70 10.13
N ASP A 26 -12.23 -4.66 10.46
CA ASP A 26 -11.57 -3.48 11.01
C ASP A 26 -10.25 -3.21 10.28
N ILE A 27 -9.87 -1.94 10.17
CA ILE A 27 -8.62 -1.52 9.56
C ILE A 27 -8.05 -0.30 10.27
N SER A 28 -6.74 -0.30 10.49
CA SER A 28 -6.03 0.80 11.13
C SER A 28 -6.20 2.09 10.35
N LYS A 29 -6.32 3.21 11.07
CA LYS A 29 -6.35 4.55 10.47
C LYS A 29 -4.96 5.09 10.20
N ASP A 30 -3.98 4.63 10.96
CA ASP A 30 -2.58 5.00 10.82
C ASP A 30 -1.81 3.90 10.10
N PRO A 31 -1.02 4.23 9.06
CA PRO A 31 -0.19 3.27 8.38
C PRO A 31 1.15 3.06 9.10
N GLY A 32 1.68 1.85 8.98
CA GLY A 32 3.11 1.60 9.18
C GLY A 32 3.96 2.25 8.08
N LYS A 33 5.26 2.42 8.38
CA LYS A 33 6.27 2.90 7.41
C LYS A 33 6.70 1.77 6.47
N GLY A 34 7.36 2.12 5.37
CA GLY A 34 7.84 1.18 4.37
C GLY A 34 7.79 1.78 2.96
N TYR A 35 8.18 0.99 1.98
CA TYR A 35 8.09 1.39 0.57
C TYR A 35 6.64 1.73 0.19
N TYR A 36 5.69 0.85 0.50
CA TYR A 36 4.25 1.17 0.56
C TYR A 36 3.84 1.70 1.94
N LEU A 37 2.71 2.40 2.01
CA LEU A 37 2.01 2.58 3.29
C LEU A 37 1.31 1.26 3.66
N GLN A 38 1.47 0.82 4.91
CA GLN A 38 1.00 -0.48 5.36
C GLN A 38 -0.13 -0.31 6.36
N TYR A 39 -1.37 -0.60 5.96
CA TYR A 39 -2.52 -0.55 6.84
C TYR A 39 -2.87 -1.97 7.31
N LYS A 40 -2.88 -2.17 8.61
CA LYS A 40 -3.19 -3.49 9.20
C LYS A 40 -4.67 -3.57 9.47
N GLY A 41 -5.28 -4.71 9.16
CA GLY A 41 -6.68 -4.95 9.46
C GLY A 41 -6.94 -6.36 9.94
N THR A 42 -8.14 -6.57 10.45
CA THR A 42 -8.65 -7.85 10.94
C THR A 42 -10.02 -8.14 10.34
N THR A 43 -10.36 -9.41 10.20
CA THR A 43 -11.62 -9.86 9.60
C THR A 43 -12.09 -11.19 10.20
N SER A 44 -13.36 -11.56 9.99
CA SER A 44 -13.86 -12.89 10.36
C SER A 44 -13.11 -14.05 9.68
N ASP A 45 -13.23 -15.25 10.25
CA ASP A 45 -12.73 -16.50 9.66
C ASP A 45 -13.27 -16.69 8.24
N GLU A 46 -12.42 -17.20 7.35
CA GLU A 46 -12.73 -17.51 5.94
C GLU A 46 -13.11 -16.30 5.05
N ALA A 47 -13.22 -15.10 5.63
CA ALA A 47 -13.55 -13.89 4.88
C ALA A 47 -12.44 -13.54 3.88
N LYS A 48 -12.84 -13.18 2.67
CA LYS A 48 -11.94 -12.71 1.61
C LYS A 48 -11.92 -11.20 1.60
N ILE A 49 -10.72 -10.62 1.57
CA ILE A 49 -10.55 -9.17 1.57
C ILE A 49 -10.22 -8.67 0.16
N THR A 50 -10.92 -7.62 -0.25
CA THR A 50 -10.64 -6.88 -1.48
C THR A 50 -10.44 -5.40 -1.16
N LEU A 51 -9.39 -4.81 -1.71
CA LEU A 51 -9.14 -3.38 -1.71
C LEU A 51 -9.58 -2.80 -3.06
N LYS A 52 -10.40 -1.77 -3.05
CA LYS A 52 -10.89 -1.08 -4.24
C LYS A 52 -10.49 0.39 -4.20
N ASN A 53 -9.94 0.91 -5.29
CA ASN A 53 -9.61 2.34 -5.42
C ASN A 53 -10.79 3.15 -6.00
N GLU A 54 -10.63 4.47 -6.10
CA GLU A 54 -11.68 5.37 -6.60
C GLU A 54 -12.00 5.18 -8.10
N SER A 55 -11.07 4.63 -8.90
CA SER A 55 -11.34 4.26 -10.30
C SER A 55 -12.11 2.94 -10.43
N GLY A 56 -12.27 2.21 -9.33
CA GLY A 56 -12.98 0.94 -9.28
C GLY A 56 -12.11 -0.29 -9.53
N GLU A 57 -10.80 -0.11 -9.71
CA GLU A 57 -9.83 -1.20 -9.76
C GLU A 57 -9.80 -1.92 -8.41
N THR A 58 -9.69 -3.25 -8.45
CA THR A 58 -9.73 -4.10 -7.26
C THR A 58 -8.47 -4.94 -7.14
N LYS A 59 -8.02 -5.13 -5.89
CA LYS A 59 -6.91 -6.01 -5.53
C LYS A 59 -7.33 -6.91 -4.37
N LYS A 60 -7.18 -8.22 -4.52
CA LYS A 60 -7.38 -9.17 -3.43
C LYS A 60 -6.21 -9.07 -2.45
N LEU A 61 -6.50 -9.15 -1.15
CA LEU A 61 -5.48 -9.16 -0.11
C LEU A 61 -5.39 -10.55 0.51
N ASP A 62 -4.16 -10.96 0.82
CA ASP A 62 -3.92 -12.19 1.56
C ASP A 62 -4.34 -12.01 3.02
N VAL A 63 -5.02 -13.02 3.55
CA VAL A 63 -5.51 -13.07 4.93
C VAL A 63 -4.83 -14.24 5.63
N GLU A 64 -4.08 -13.94 6.68
CA GLU A 64 -3.42 -14.93 7.51
C GLU A 64 -3.93 -14.81 8.94
N LYS A 65 -4.52 -15.89 9.47
CA LYS A 65 -5.07 -15.92 10.84
C LYS A 65 -5.92 -14.67 11.13
N ASN A 66 -6.92 -14.43 10.29
CA ASN A 66 -7.86 -13.31 10.42
C ASN A 66 -7.26 -11.92 10.27
N SER A 67 -5.97 -11.82 9.93
CA SER A 67 -5.25 -10.57 9.80
C SER A 67 -4.85 -10.36 8.35
N PHE A 68 -4.86 -9.11 7.91
CA PHE A 68 -4.42 -8.74 6.57
C PHE A 68 -3.63 -7.43 6.61
N THR A 69 -2.85 -7.19 5.55
CA THR A 69 -2.17 -5.92 5.35
C THR A 69 -2.55 -5.34 3.98
N ALA A 70 -3.16 -4.16 3.99
CA ALA A 70 -3.39 -3.38 2.80
C ALA A 70 -2.16 -2.52 2.50
N LEU A 71 -1.47 -2.85 1.41
CA LEU A 71 -0.35 -2.07 0.87
C LEU A 71 -0.91 -1.05 -0.12
N VAL A 72 -0.82 0.24 0.23
CA VAL A 72 -1.29 1.32 -0.62
C VAL A 72 -0.13 2.23 -1.06
N PRO A 73 -0.15 2.72 -2.32
CA PRO A 73 0.88 3.61 -2.81
C PRO A 73 0.86 4.94 -2.04
N ARG A 74 2.02 5.61 -2.03
CA ARG A 74 2.18 6.96 -1.50
C ARG A 74 1.85 7.94 -2.60
N LEU A 75 0.95 8.88 -2.34
CA LEU A 75 0.50 9.86 -3.32
C LEU A 75 0.64 11.28 -2.75
N THR A 76 0.92 12.23 -3.63
CA THR A 76 0.96 13.67 -3.30
C THR A 76 -0.44 14.26 -3.13
N SER A 77 -1.46 13.52 -3.54
CA SER A 77 -2.87 13.81 -3.32
C SER A 77 -3.47 12.90 -2.23
N LYS A 78 -4.61 13.31 -1.69
CA LYS A 78 -5.43 12.44 -0.83
C LYS A 78 -6.08 11.38 -1.70
N ALA A 79 -6.08 10.13 -1.26
CA ALA A 79 -6.76 9.02 -1.93
C ALA A 79 -7.72 8.31 -0.97
N ILE A 80 -8.79 7.75 -1.53
CA ILE A 80 -9.77 6.96 -0.77
C ILE A 80 -9.84 5.55 -1.34
N TYR A 81 -9.82 4.56 -0.47
CA TYR A 81 -10.03 3.17 -0.84
C TYR A 81 -11.24 2.62 -0.09
N THR A 82 -11.96 1.69 -0.72
CA THR A 82 -12.95 0.85 -0.04
C THR A 82 -12.32 -0.50 0.25
N VAL A 83 -12.33 -0.91 1.51
CA VAL A 83 -11.92 -2.24 1.95
C VAL A 83 -13.18 -3.05 2.13
N ILE A 84 -13.22 -4.21 1.49
CA ILE A 84 -14.40 -5.06 1.38
C ILE A 84 -14.06 -6.42 1.95
N ALA A 85 -14.78 -6.86 2.97
CA ALA A 85 -14.74 -8.22 3.51
C ALA A 85 -15.96 -8.98 3.00
N LYS A 86 -15.73 -10.16 2.42
CA LYS A 86 -16.80 -11.02 1.91
C LYS A 86 -16.68 -12.43 2.46
N ASP A 87 -17.75 -12.91 3.08
CA ASP A 87 -17.97 -14.32 3.42
C ASP A 87 -19.28 -14.80 2.79
N LYS A 88 -19.19 -15.82 1.94
CA LYS A 88 -20.30 -16.35 1.12
C LYS A 88 -21.02 -15.20 0.37
N ASP A 89 -22.28 -14.95 0.72
CA ASP A 89 -23.14 -13.94 0.09
C ASP A 89 -23.24 -12.64 0.91
N LYS A 90 -22.47 -12.52 2.00
CA LYS A 90 -22.49 -11.37 2.90
C LYS A 90 -21.21 -10.57 2.78
N GLU A 91 -21.36 -9.26 2.92
CA GLU A 91 -20.30 -8.30 2.66
C GLU A 91 -20.35 -7.16 3.67
N THR A 92 -19.18 -6.76 4.14
CA THR A 92 -18.98 -5.59 4.99
C THR A 92 -17.94 -4.70 4.32
N GLU A 93 -18.20 -3.40 4.27
CA GLU A 93 -17.26 -2.44 3.69
C GLU A 93 -16.85 -1.38 4.71
N THR A 94 -15.60 -0.93 4.62
CA THR A 94 -15.11 0.25 5.33
C THR A 94 -14.27 1.14 4.42
N LYS A 95 -14.24 2.44 4.70
CA LYS A 95 -13.44 3.41 3.94
C LYS A 95 -12.08 3.59 4.59
N LEU A 96 -11.04 3.37 3.79
CA LEU A 96 -9.67 3.72 4.12
C LEU A 96 -9.31 5.06 3.48
N VAL A 97 -9.09 6.08 4.30
CA VAL A 97 -8.70 7.41 3.83
C VAL A 97 -7.19 7.57 3.96
N VAL A 98 -6.50 7.69 2.83
CA VAL A 98 -5.05 7.87 2.79
C VAL A 98 -4.76 9.38 2.62
N PRO A 99 -4.15 10.04 3.63
CA PRO A 99 -3.85 11.46 3.54
C PRO A 99 -2.74 11.71 2.51
N LYS A 100 -2.68 12.93 1.97
CA LYS A 100 -1.59 13.35 1.10
C LYS A 100 -0.23 13.15 1.77
N GLN A 101 0.74 12.66 1.02
CA GLN A 101 2.11 12.45 1.47
C GLN A 101 3.02 13.54 0.90
N LYS A 102 4.14 13.81 1.60
CA LYS A 102 5.22 14.61 1.02
C LYS A 102 6.04 13.73 0.09
N LYS A 103 6.46 14.30 -1.04
CA LYS A 103 7.48 13.69 -1.90
C LYS A 103 8.84 13.69 -1.18
N LEU A 104 9.71 12.77 -1.57
CA LEU A 104 11.12 12.76 -1.17
C LEU A 104 11.91 13.77 -2.01
N VAL A 105 11.82 13.62 -3.33
CA VAL A 105 12.55 14.42 -4.33
C VAL A 105 11.75 14.43 -5.64
N SER A 106 12.09 15.30 -6.59
CA SER A 106 11.59 15.12 -7.96
C SER A 106 12.30 13.95 -8.64
N TYR A 107 11.64 13.31 -9.60
CA TYR A 107 12.29 12.24 -10.38
C TYR A 107 13.40 12.81 -11.27
N GLU A 108 13.20 14.01 -11.83
CA GLU A 108 14.21 14.70 -12.62
C GLU A 108 15.50 14.98 -11.85
N ASP A 109 15.42 15.47 -10.60
CA ASP A 109 16.61 15.72 -9.78
C ASP A 109 17.32 14.40 -9.44
N LEU A 110 16.54 13.38 -9.04
CA LEU A 110 17.09 12.04 -8.76
C LEU A 110 17.80 11.46 -9.98
N LYS A 111 17.17 11.55 -11.16
CA LYS A 111 17.74 11.11 -12.44
C LYS A 111 19.01 11.89 -12.77
N GLY A 112 19.00 13.21 -12.58
CA GLY A 112 20.16 14.05 -12.80
C GLY A 112 21.37 13.59 -11.98
N GLN A 113 21.17 13.30 -10.69
CA GLN A 113 22.26 12.84 -9.83
C GLN A 113 22.72 11.42 -10.18
N PHE A 114 21.79 10.49 -10.43
CA PHE A 114 22.14 9.13 -10.86
C PHE A 114 22.94 9.14 -12.15
N ASN A 115 22.48 9.90 -13.15
CA ASN A 115 23.10 9.89 -14.46
C ASN A 115 24.44 10.65 -14.45
N TYR A 116 24.58 11.70 -13.63
CA TYR A 116 25.88 12.32 -13.40
C TYR A 116 26.91 11.32 -12.83
N ILE A 117 26.54 10.55 -11.80
CA ILE A 117 27.42 9.52 -11.26
C ILE A 117 27.69 8.44 -12.30
N TYR A 118 26.67 7.98 -13.03
CA TYR A 118 26.81 6.97 -14.09
C TYR A 118 27.78 7.41 -15.19
N GLU A 119 27.76 8.68 -15.59
CA GLU A 119 28.67 9.24 -16.59
C GLU A 119 30.10 9.46 -16.09
N THR A 120 30.31 9.51 -14.77
CA THR A 120 31.61 9.84 -14.15
C THR A 120 32.29 8.65 -13.46
N GLU A 121 31.55 7.60 -13.16
CA GLU A 121 32.02 6.41 -12.44
C GLU A 121 31.86 5.15 -13.30
N ASP A 122 32.97 4.63 -13.84
CA ASP A 122 33.00 3.45 -14.74
C ASP A 122 32.39 2.17 -14.12
N LYS A 123 32.16 2.15 -12.80
CA LYS A 123 31.68 0.99 -12.05
C LYS A 123 30.17 0.99 -11.83
N LEU A 124 29.49 2.12 -12.01
CA LEU A 124 28.04 2.16 -11.91
C LEU A 124 27.44 1.67 -13.24
N SER A 125 26.83 0.49 -13.21
CA SER A 125 26.29 -0.16 -14.40
C SER A 125 24.82 0.19 -14.66
N ILE A 126 24.16 0.82 -13.68
CA ILE A 126 22.74 1.14 -13.69
C ILE A 126 22.54 2.65 -13.92
N SER A 127 21.75 2.99 -14.94
CA SER A 127 21.22 4.34 -15.14
C SER A 127 19.72 4.37 -14.86
N LEU A 128 19.20 5.57 -14.54
CA LEU A 128 17.76 5.74 -14.43
C LEU A 128 17.13 6.00 -15.81
N PRO A 129 15.97 5.39 -16.11
CA PRO A 129 15.29 5.59 -17.39
C PRO A 129 14.83 7.05 -17.57
N ASP A 130 14.37 7.42 -18.77
CA ASP A 130 13.93 8.80 -19.01
C ASP A 130 12.69 9.19 -18.21
N SER A 131 11.83 8.21 -17.96
CA SER A 131 10.59 8.33 -17.20
C SER A 131 10.33 7.03 -16.45
N ILE A 132 9.60 7.12 -15.34
CA ILE A 132 9.13 5.95 -14.59
C ILE A 132 7.60 5.96 -14.51
N ASN A 133 7.03 4.77 -14.60
CA ASN A 133 5.65 4.55 -14.17
C ASN A 133 5.58 4.46 -12.65
N SER A 134 4.37 4.54 -12.11
CA SER A 134 4.15 4.31 -10.68
C SER A 134 4.61 2.88 -10.32
N ASN A 135 5.64 2.79 -9.48
CA ASN A 135 6.21 1.54 -8.95
C ASN A 135 7.02 0.72 -9.98
N GLU A 136 8.00 1.36 -10.61
CA GLU A 136 8.94 0.70 -11.53
C GLU A 136 10.06 -0.04 -10.77
N GLU A 137 10.43 -1.24 -11.22
CA GLU A 137 11.62 -1.96 -10.77
C GLU A 137 12.77 -1.70 -11.76
N ILE A 138 13.76 -0.91 -11.32
CA ILE A 138 14.89 -0.49 -12.16
C ILE A 138 15.86 -1.65 -12.37
N THR A 139 16.17 -2.35 -11.27
CA THR A 139 16.96 -3.58 -11.22
C THR A 139 16.46 -4.41 -10.03
N PRO A 140 16.76 -5.72 -9.91
CA PRO A 140 16.33 -6.50 -8.75
C PRO A 140 16.60 -5.77 -7.43
N GLY A 141 15.55 -5.57 -6.63
CA GLY A 141 15.57 -4.85 -5.34
C GLY A 141 16.03 -3.38 -5.36
N PHE A 142 16.04 -2.74 -6.53
CA PHE A 142 15.97 -1.28 -6.66
C PHE A 142 14.64 -0.89 -7.30
N LYS A 143 13.74 -0.31 -6.49
CA LYS A 143 12.41 0.13 -6.94
C LYS A 143 12.16 1.58 -6.58
N ILE A 144 11.46 2.28 -7.46
CA ILE A 144 11.06 3.66 -7.25
C ILE A 144 9.55 3.77 -7.36
N MET A 145 8.92 4.26 -6.29
CA MET A 145 7.51 4.61 -6.30
C MET A 145 7.38 6.08 -6.68
N SER A 146 6.62 6.35 -7.72
CA SER A 146 6.35 7.71 -8.19
C SER A 146 4.87 8.04 -8.24
N ASP A 147 4.59 9.33 -8.06
CA ASP A 147 3.32 9.98 -8.37
C ASP A 147 3.60 11.12 -9.35
N GLY A 148 3.60 10.80 -10.64
CA GLY A 148 4.13 11.67 -11.70
C GLY A 148 5.63 11.91 -11.51
N ASN A 149 6.07 13.17 -11.60
CA ASN A 149 7.47 13.57 -11.36
C ASN A 149 7.87 13.56 -9.87
N ASN A 150 7.04 13.05 -8.97
CA ASN A 150 7.33 13.04 -7.53
C ASN A 150 7.77 11.65 -7.10
N VAL A 151 9.01 11.51 -6.63
CA VAL A 151 9.48 10.28 -5.99
C VAL A 151 8.92 10.23 -4.58
N MET A 152 8.17 9.18 -4.28
CA MET A 152 7.41 9.05 -3.04
C MET A 152 8.05 8.06 -2.06
N SER A 153 8.72 7.04 -2.57
CA SER A 153 9.55 6.12 -1.81
C SER A 153 10.54 5.41 -2.73
N ILE A 154 11.65 4.97 -2.14
CA ILE A 154 12.68 4.19 -2.80
C ILE A 154 12.90 2.94 -1.96
N LEU A 155 12.97 1.78 -2.62
CA LEU A 155 13.42 0.53 -2.02
C LEU A 155 14.78 0.20 -2.63
N LEU A 156 15.79 0.04 -1.78
CA LEU A 156 17.12 -0.35 -2.18
C LEU A 156 17.58 -1.49 -1.27
N THR A 157 17.84 -2.64 -1.85
CA THR A 157 18.30 -3.84 -1.15
C THR A 157 19.59 -4.34 -1.76
N TYR A 158 20.55 -4.75 -0.94
CA TYR A 158 21.76 -5.44 -1.34
C TYR A 158 21.74 -6.87 -0.79
N SER A 159 21.96 -7.86 -1.66
CA SER A 159 22.29 -9.23 -1.24
C SER A 159 23.13 -9.90 -2.31
N SER A 160 24.34 -10.29 -1.94
CA SER A 160 25.23 -11.09 -2.79
C SER A 160 24.97 -12.59 -2.70
N GLU A 161 24.26 -13.05 -1.66
CA GLU A 161 24.09 -14.48 -1.37
C GLU A 161 22.80 -15.05 -1.94
N ASP A 162 21.70 -14.28 -1.89
CA ASP A 162 20.37 -14.78 -2.24
C ASP A 162 19.91 -14.41 -3.66
N ASN A 163 20.72 -13.67 -4.43
CA ASN A 163 20.30 -12.99 -5.68
C ASN A 163 19.03 -12.12 -5.50
N ILE A 164 18.79 -11.63 -4.28
CA ILE A 164 17.67 -10.75 -3.93
C ILE A 164 18.22 -9.34 -3.70
N GLY A 165 18.10 -8.45 -4.69
CA GLY A 165 18.60 -7.09 -4.59
C GLY A 165 19.66 -6.76 -5.62
N ILE A 166 20.28 -5.58 -5.45
CA ILE A 166 21.47 -5.20 -6.20
C ILE A 166 22.59 -6.13 -5.73
N THR A 167 23.08 -6.98 -6.64
CA THR A 167 24.13 -7.96 -6.34
C THR A 167 25.53 -7.36 -6.45
N ASP A 168 25.69 -6.28 -7.23
CA ASP A 168 26.94 -5.53 -7.31
C ASP A 168 27.04 -4.49 -6.18
N TYR A 169 28.11 -4.59 -5.39
CA TYR A 169 28.33 -3.73 -4.24
C TYR A 169 28.63 -2.27 -4.61
N ASN A 170 29.27 -2.04 -5.77
CA ASN A 170 29.54 -0.69 -6.25
C ASN A 170 28.23 -0.04 -6.70
N ASP A 171 27.42 -0.74 -7.49
CA ASP A 171 26.10 -0.26 -7.91
C ASP A 171 25.24 0.14 -6.70
N PHE A 172 25.25 -0.67 -5.63
CA PHE A 172 24.53 -0.35 -4.41
C PHE A 172 25.09 0.92 -3.73
N THR A 173 26.42 1.00 -3.57
CA THR A 173 27.09 2.14 -2.91
C THR A 173 26.84 3.45 -3.67
N TYR A 174 27.01 3.44 -4.99
CA TYR A 174 26.78 4.60 -5.84
C TYR A 174 25.31 4.98 -5.92
N SER A 175 24.38 4.00 -5.89
CA SER A 175 22.94 4.28 -5.80
C SER A 175 22.59 5.02 -4.51
N ILE A 176 23.19 4.65 -3.37
CA ILE A 176 23.02 5.39 -2.11
C ILE A 176 23.56 6.82 -2.26
N ALA A 177 24.76 6.98 -2.82
CA ALA A 177 25.38 8.29 -3.01
C ALA A 177 24.49 9.21 -3.87
N ALA A 178 24.00 8.72 -5.01
CA ALA A 178 23.09 9.46 -5.89
C ALA A 178 21.82 9.90 -5.16
N ILE A 179 21.20 8.99 -4.38
CA ILE A 179 20.00 9.30 -3.59
C ILE A 179 20.31 10.39 -2.56
N MET A 180 21.41 10.28 -1.81
CA MET A 180 21.79 11.28 -0.81
C MET A 180 22.02 12.65 -1.44
N MET A 181 22.75 12.72 -2.56
CA MET A 181 22.99 13.97 -3.29
C MET A 181 21.71 14.62 -3.83
N SER A 182 20.66 13.83 -4.06
CA SER A 182 19.38 14.33 -4.57
C SER A 182 18.47 14.88 -3.48
N LEU A 183 18.71 14.50 -2.22
CA LEU A 183 17.84 14.87 -1.08
C LEU A 183 18.32 16.12 -0.33
N ASP A 184 19.56 16.55 -0.55
CA ASP A 184 20.15 17.77 0.00
C ASP A 184 19.65 19.04 -0.72
#